data_AF-A0A351UQ81-F1
#
_entry.id   AF-A0A351UQ81-F1
#
_cell.length_a   1.000
_cell.length_b   1.000
_cell.length_c   1.000
_cell.angle_alpha   90.00
_cell.angle_beta   90.00
_cell.angle_gamma   90.00
#
_symmetry.space_group_name_H-M   'P 1'
#
loop_
_entity.id
_entity.type
_entity.pdbx_description
1 polymer ?
#
loop_
_entity_poly.entity_id
_entity_poly.type
_entity_poly.pdbx_seq_one_letter_code
_entity_poly.pdbx_strand_id
1 'polypeptide(L)'
;MASFFAILAVLVHFAVFISYSDTGRLGTLFLFISIMAWTAVFIFGSIPMANMKRTAVFFLNLFALLVALLSAVLFMPQADSISVFDKIALEHYPAKADVYRGLLRLGIDYAPFKPPPQKPAPVLLRRENGPDL
;
A
#
# COMPACT_ATOMS: atom_id res chain seq x y z
N MET A 1 1.04 -2.77 -25.36
CA MET A 1 0.59 -1.65 -24.51
C MET A 1 -0.11 -2.15 -23.25
N ALA A 2 -1.11 -3.04 -23.34
CA ALA A 2 -1.81 -3.56 -22.16
C ALA A 2 -0.88 -4.13 -21.06
N SER A 3 0.16 -4.89 -21.44
CA SER A 3 1.13 -5.45 -20.48
C SER A 3 1.89 -4.37 -19.68
N PHE A 4 2.16 -3.21 -20.28
CA PHE A 4 2.83 -2.11 -19.58
C PHE A 4 1.91 -1.51 -18.50
N PHE A 5 0.65 -1.26 -18.83
CA PHE A 5 -0.33 -0.76 -17.85
C PHE A 5 -0.64 -1.78 -16.76
N ALA A 6 -0.65 -3.08 -17.07
CA ALA A 6 -0.76 -4.13 -16.07
C ALA A 6 0.40 -4.07 -15.06
N ILE A 7 1.63 -3.96 -15.54
CA ILE A 7 2.81 -3.81 -14.66
C ILE A 7 2.68 -2.56 -13.79
N LEU A 8 2.28 -1.42 -14.37
CA LEU A 8 2.06 -0.19 -13.58
C LEU A 8 0.97 -0.38 -12.52
N ALA A 9 -0.14 -1.04 -12.84
CA ALA A 9 -1.20 -1.29 -11.88
C ALA A 9 -0.70 -2.17 -10.72
N VAL A 10 0.11 -3.19 -11.00
CA VAL A 10 0.75 -4.02 -9.97
C VAL A 10 1.69 -3.18 -9.10
N LEU A 11 2.56 -2.37 -9.70
CA LEU A 11 3.49 -1.51 -8.97
C LEU A 11 2.77 -0.52 -8.06
N VAL A 12 1.66 0.05 -8.52
CA VAL A 12 0.82 0.95 -7.71
C VAL A 12 0.25 0.23 -6.48
N HIS A 13 -0.26 -0.99 -6.64
CA HIS A 13 -0.79 -1.77 -5.51
C HIS A 13 0.29 -2.09 -4.48
N PHE A 14 1.49 -2.49 -4.95
CA PHE A 14 2.64 -2.69 -4.07
C PHE A 14 3.09 -1.39 -3.39
N ALA A 15 3.15 -0.28 -4.14
CA ALA A 15 3.54 1.01 -3.59
C ALA A 15 2.60 1.45 -2.45
N VAL A 16 1.28 1.30 -2.64
CA VAL A 16 0.28 1.61 -1.60
C VAL A 16 0.42 0.64 -0.42
N PHE A 17 0.57 -0.66 -0.67
CA PHE A 17 0.73 -1.67 0.38
C PHE A 17 1.99 -1.45 1.24
N ILE A 18 3.11 -1.11 0.61
CA ILE A 18 4.38 -0.86 1.28
C ILE A 18 4.32 0.46 2.06
N SER A 19 3.77 1.51 1.44
CA SER A 19 3.72 2.85 2.03
C SER A 19 2.76 2.91 3.22
N TYR A 20 1.57 2.33 3.07
CA TYR A 20 0.54 2.32 4.10
C TYR A 20 0.46 0.94 4.75
N SER A 21 1.52 0.59 5.48
CA SER A 21 1.78 -0.78 5.97
C SER A 21 0.81 -1.30 7.02
N ASP A 22 -0.10 -0.48 7.55
CA ASP A 22 -1.02 -0.84 8.62
C ASP A 22 -2.29 -1.52 8.07
N THR A 23 -2.14 -2.51 7.18
CA THR A 23 -3.28 -3.09 6.42
C THR A 23 -4.07 -4.21 7.13
N GLY A 24 -3.74 -4.52 8.38
CA GLY A 24 -4.36 -5.62 9.14
C GLY A 24 -4.16 -7.02 8.52
N ARG A 25 -4.96 -8.01 8.98
CA ARG A 25 -4.84 -9.42 8.54
C ARG A 25 -5.24 -9.64 7.08
N LEU A 26 -6.17 -8.83 6.56
CA LEU A 26 -6.72 -9.00 5.21
C LEU A 26 -5.91 -8.29 4.12
N GLY A 27 -4.98 -7.40 4.46
CA GLY A 27 -4.28 -6.60 3.46
C GLY A 27 -3.45 -7.40 2.47
N THR A 28 -2.78 -8.48 2.91
CA THR A 28 -2.01 -9.35 1.99
C THR A 28 -2.93 -10.11 1.04
N LEU A 29 -4.08 -10.60 1.54
CA LEU A 29 -5.07 -11.28 0.71
C LEU A 29 -5.67 -10.31 -0.32
N PHE A 30 -6.05 -9.10 0.12
CA PHE A 30 -6.52 -8.05 -0.76
C PHE A 30 -5.50 -7.73 -1.85
N LEU A 31 -4.22 -7.56 -1.50
CA LEU A 31 -3.15 -7.27 -2.44
C LEU A 31 -3.08 -8.35 -3.55
N PHE A 32 -3.10 -9.62 -3.16
CA PHE A 32 -3.05 -10.74 -4.10
C PHE A 32 -4.27 -10.76 -5.02
N ILE A 33 -5.48 -10.68 -4.46
CA ILE A 33 -6.73 -10.70 -5.24
C ILE A 33 -6.80 -9.50 -6.19
N SER A 34 -6.45 -8.30 -5.70
CA SER A 34 -6.52 -7.08 -6.50
C SER A 34 -5.52 -7.11 -7.67
N ILE A 35 -4.28 -7.56 -7.42
CA ILE A 35 -3.28 -7.75 -8.48
C ILE A 35 -3.77 -8.73 -9.54
N MET A 36 -4.33 -9.87 -9.13
CA MET A 36 -4.89 -10.85 -10.08
C MET A 36 -6.04 -10.26 -10.88
N ALA A 37 -6.97 -9.57 -10.23
CA ALA A 37 -8.14 -8.96 -10.88
C ALA A 37 -7.70 -7.91 -11.91
N TRP A 38 -6.81 -6.98 -11.55
CA TRP A 38 -6.33 -5.96 -12.48
C TRP A 38 -5.49 -6.54 -13.62
N THR A 39 -4.66 -7.54 -13.33
CA THR A 39 -3.92 -8.25 -14.39
C THR A 39 -4.88 -8.90 -15.38
N ALA A 40 -5.95 -9.55 -14.90
CA ALA A 40 -6.99 -10.12 -15.75
C ALA A 40 -7.71 -9.04 -16.59
N VAL A 41 -8.06 -7.89 -15.99
CA VAL A 41 -8.69 -6.76 -16.70
C VAL A 41 -7.82 -6.30 -17.88
N PHE A 42 -6.51 -6.12 -17.68
CA PHE A 42 -5.63 -5.67 -18.75
C PHE A 42 -5.41 -6.74 -19.83
N ILE A 43 -5.28 -8.01 -19.45
CA ILE A 43 -5.08 -9.11 -20.40
C ILE A 43 -6.34 -9.34 -21.22
N PHE A 44 -7.47 -9.59 -20.58
CA PHE A 44 -8.72 -9.91 -21.29
C PHE A 44 -9.35 -8.69 -21.94
N GLY A 45 -9.19 -7.50 -21.36
CA GLY A 45 -9.62 -6.24 -21.97
C GLY A 45 -8.90 -5.95 -23.29
N SER A 46 -7.71 -6.51 -23.51
CA SER A 46 -6.98 -6.32 -24.77
C SER A 46 -7.65 -6.97 -25.99
N ILE A 47 -8.46 -8.01 -25.78
CA ILE A 47 -9.15 -8.75 -26.85
C ILE A 47 -10.16 -7.87 -27.60
N PRO A 48 -11.17 -7.25 -26.95
CA PRO A 48 -12.12 -6.38 -27.65
C PRO A 48 -11.46 -5.09 -28.18
N MET A 49 -10.30 -4.70 -27.64
CA MET A 49 -9.56 -3.52 -28.07
C MET A 49 -8.73 -3.74 -29.35
N ALA A 50 -8.61 -4.96 -29.86
CA ALA A 50 -7.69 -5.31 -30.96
C ALA A 50 -7.92 -4.48 -32.24
N ASN A 51 -9.16 -4.12 -32.54
CA ASN A 51 -9.54 -3.37 -33.75
C ASN A 51 -9.77 -1.86 -33.49
N MET A 52 -9.50 -1.38 -32.27
CA MET A 52 -9.71 0.01 -31.92
C MET A 52 -8.54 0.90 -32.35
N LYS A 53 -8.80 2.20 -32.53
CA LYS A 53 -7.74 3.20 -32.77
C LYS A 53 -6.75 3.19 -31.60
N ARG A 54 -5.44 3.24 -31.89
CA ARG A 54 -4.39 3.21 -30.85
C ARG A 54 -4.57 4.27 -29.76
N THR A 55 -5.05 5.46 -30.12
CA THR A 55 -5.36 6.54 -29.17
C THR A 55 -6.49 6.15 -28.21
N ALA A 56 -7.57 5.55 -28.71
CA ALA A 56 -8.65 5.06 -27.88
C ALA A 56 -8.17 3.94 -26.93
N VAL A 57 -7.36 3.00 -27.43
CA VAL A 57 -6.74 1.95 -26.61
C VAL A 57 -5.88 2.55 -25.51
N PHE A 58 -5.07 3.57 -25.80
CA PHE A 58 -4.26 4.25 -24.80
C PHE A 58 -5.11 4.87 -23.69
N PHE A 59 -6.15 5.65 -24.04
CA PHE A 59 -7.00 6.30 -23.04
C PHE A 59 -7.81 5.30 -22.21
N LEU A 60 -8.28 4.20 -22.80
CA LEU A 60 -8.95 3.14 -22.05
C LEU A 60 -8.02 2.46 -21.05
N ASN A 61 -6.78 2.16 -21.44
CA ASN A 61 -5.79 1.59 -20.52
C ASN A 61 -5.38 2.59 -19.43
N LEU A 62 -5.23 3.88 -19.77
CA LEU A 62 -4.97 4.93 -18.80
C LEU A 62 -6.11 5.07 -17.79
N PHE A 63 -7.36 5.06 -18.27
CA PHE A 63 -8.53 5.07 -17.41
C PHE A 63 -8.55 3.86 -16.48
N ALA A 64 -8.32 2.65 -17.01
CA ALA A 64 -8.22 1.44 -16.19
C ALA A 64 -7.12 1.54 -15.13
N LEU A 65 -5.95 2.13 -15.46
CA LEU A 65 -4.87 2.36 -14.50
C LEU A 65 -5.29 3.34 -13.38
N LEU A 66 -5.98 4.42 -13.72
CA LEU A 66 -6.47 5.39 -12.72
C LEU A 66 -7.49 4.74 -11.78
N VAL A 67 -8.39 3.91 -12.31
CA VAL A 67 -9.34 3.14 -11.49
C VAL A 67 -8.61 2.11 -10.63
N ALA A 68 -7.54 1.49 -11.14
CA ALA A 68 -6.70 0.58 -10.37
C ALA A 68 -6.04 1.28 -9.18
N LEU A 69 -5.44 2.45 -9.40
CA LEU A 69 -4.90 3.31 -8.35
C LEU A 69 -5.97 3.67 -7.33
N LEU A 70 -7.13 4.15 -7.79
CA LEU A 70 -8.23 4.52 -6.91
C LEU A 70 -8.70 3.33 -6.07
N SER A 71 -8.78 2.14 -6.65
CA SER A 71 -9.16 0.92 -5.93
C SER A 71 -8.16 0.53 -4.86
N ALA A 72 -6.86 0.68 -5.11
CA ALA A 72 -5.82 0.44 -4.12
C ALA A 72 -5.93 1.41 -2.93
N VAL A 73 -6.25 2.68 -3.20
CA VAL A 73 -6.27 3.73 -2.18
C VAL A 73 -7.60 3.74 -1.40
N LEU A 74 -8.73 3.40 -2.02
CA LEU A 74 -10.04 3.34 -1.34
C LEU A 74 -10.30 2.01 -0.62
N PHE A 75 -9.92 0.88 -1.23
CA PHE A 75 -10.37 -0.44 -0.76
C PHE A 75 -9.31 -1.26 -0.05
N MET A 76 -8.04 -0.82 -0.04
CA MET A 76 -7.03 -1.53 0.72
C MET A 76 -7.40 -1.53 2.21
N PRO A 77 -7.59 -2.71 2.82
CA PRO A 77 -7.95 -2.80 4.23
C PRO A 77 -6.89 -2.11 5.09
N GLN A 78 -7.33 -1.36 6.10
CA GLN A 78 -6.48 -0.69 7.07
C GLN A 78 -6.92 -1.09 8.48
N ALA A 79 -5.96 -1.28 9.39
CA ALA A 79 -6.19 -1.76 10.75
C ALA A 79 -6.93 -0.74 11.62
N ASP A 80 -6.78 0.55 11.32
CA ASP A 80 -7.47 1.66 11.95
C ASP A 80 -8.85 1.97 11.31
N SER A 81 -9.26 1.19 10.31
CA SER A 81 -10.50 1.40 9.53
C SER A 81 -10.56 2.75 8.78
N ILE A 82 -9.45 3.48 8.67
CA ILE A 82 -9.36 4.72 7.90
C ILE A 82 -8.76 4.37 6.54
N SER A 83 -9.44 4.72 5.45
CA SER A 83 -8.93 4.40 4.11
C SER A 83 -7.61 5.11 3.82
N VAL A 84 -6.80 4.58 2.89
CA VAL A 84 -5.57 5.26 2.46
C VAL A 84 -5.91 6.61 1.82
N PHE A 85 -7.05 6.70 1.12
CA PHE A 85 -7.55 7.95 0.56
C PHE A 85 -7.73 9.01 1.64
N ASP A 86 -8.42 8.66 2.72
CA ASP A 86 -8.69 9.59 3.82
C ASP A 86 -7.39 9.97 4.54
N LYS A 87 -6.44 9.05 4.69
CA LYS A 87 -5.11 9.36 5.22
C LYS A 87 -4.41 10.41 4.37
N ILE A 88 -4.41 10.25 3.04
CA ILE A 88 -3.82 11.24 2.13
C ILE A 88 -4.55 12.59 2.22
N ALA A 89 -5.89 12.56 2.24
CA ALA A 89 -6.71 13.78 2.34
C ALA A 89 -6.51 14.53 3.66
N LEU A 90 -6.19 13.82 4.74
CA LEU A 90 -5.84 14.37 6.06
C LEU A 90 -4.33 14.66 6.22
N GLU A 91 -3.57 14.69 5.12
CA GLU A 91 -2.12 14.94 5.11
C GLU A 91 -1.28 13.94 5.93
N HIS A 92 -1.84 12.76 6.22
CA HIS A 92 -1.12 11.64 6.84
C HIS A 92 -0.35 10.86 5.77
N TYR A 93 0.85 11.36 5.47
CA TYR A 93 1.80 10.71 4.56
C TYR A 93 2.66 9.67 5.30
N PRO A 94 3.08 8.60 4.60
CA PRO A 94 3.89 7.53 5.19
C PRO A 94 5.28 8.04 5.59
N ALA A 95 5.70 7.70 6.79
CA ALA A 95 7.06 7.89 7.26
C ALA A 95 7.99 6.76 6.78
N LYS A 96 9.31 6.96 6.91
CA LYS A 96 10.31 5.92 6.59
C LYS A 96 10.07 4.61 7.34
N ALA A 97 9.61 4.71 8.59
CA ALA A 97 9.29 3.54 9.40
C ALA A 97 8.12 2.74 8.83
N ASP A 98 7.13 3.39 8.22
CA ASP A 98 5.96 2.73 7.61
C ASP A 98 6.40 1.96 6.36
N VAL A 99 7.19 2.60 5.51
CA VAL A 99 7.79 1.97 4.32
C VAL A 99 8.64 0.76 4.73
N TYR A 100 9.46 0.88 5.77
CA TYR A 100 10.26 -0.24 6.28
C TYR A 100 9.40 -1.40 6.79
N ARG A 101 8.34 -1.10 7.57
CA ARG A 101 7.38 -2.11 8.04
C ARG A 101 6.70 -2.80 6.84
N GLY A 102 6.33 -2.04 5.81
CA GLY A 102 5.77 -2.58 4.57
C GLY A 102 6.73 -3.51 3.83
N LEU A 103 8.00 -3.13 3.69
CA LEU A 103 9.05 -3.96 3.08
C LEU A 103 9.31 -5.25 3.87
N LEU A 104 9.33 -5.18 5.20
CA LEU A 104 9.47 -6.35 6.06
C LEU A 104 8.36 -7.37 5.85
N ARG A 105 7.12 -6.92 5.55
CA ARG A 105 6.00 -7.81 5.22
C ARG A 105 6.17 -8.55 3.91
N LEU A 106 7.05 -8.07 3.03
CA LEU A 106 7.48 -8.74 1.81
C LEU A 106 8.76 -9.57 2.03
N GLY A 107 9.27 -9.66 3.27
CA GLY A 107 10.52 -10.33 3.60
C GLY A 107 11.78 -9.53 3.23
N ILE A 108 11.65 -8.23 2.96
CA ILE A 108 12.76 -7.36 2.55
C ILE A 108 13.22 -6.54 3.76
N ASP A 109 14.38 -6.91 4.33
CA ASP A 109 15.08 -6.08 5.32
C ASP A 109 16.05 -5.13 4.61
N TYR A 110 15.62 -3.88 4.40
CA TYR A 110 16.43 -2.86 3.75
C TYR A 110 16.92 -1.82 4.77
N ALA A 111 18.18 -1.96 5.17
CA ALA A 111 18.83 -1.17 6.21
C ALA A 111 18.66 0.37 6.08
N PRO A 112 18.64 0.99 4.88
CA PRO A 112 18.45 2.44 4.76
C PRO A 112 17.09 2.99 5.24
N PHE A 113 16.05 2.15 5.34
CA PHE A 113 14.76 2.56 5.94
C PHE A 113 14.60 2.10 7.39
N LYS A 114 15.56 1.35 7.94
CA LYS A 114 15.50 0.86 9.32
C LYS A 114 15.51 2.06 10.28
N PRO A 115 14.48 2.22 11.14
CA PRO A 115 14.46 3.31 12.10
C PRO A 115 15.62 3.14 13.11
N PRO A 116 16.16 4.24 13.65
CA PRO A 116 17.20 4.16 14.67
C PRO A 116 16.65 3.44 15.91
N PRO A 117 17.50 2.73 16.67
CA PRO A 117 17.08 2.07 17.90
C PRO A 117 16.46 3.08 18.86
N GLN A 118 15.24 2.81 19.32
CA GLN A 118 14.56 3.66 20.30
C GLN A 118 15.32 3.60 21.62
N LYS A 119 15.70 4.75 22.16
CA LYS A 119 16.29 4.84 23.50
C LYS A 119 15.21 4.38 24.50
N PRO A 120 15.49 3.44 25.41
CA PRO A 120 14.48 2.98 26.36
C PRO A 120 13.93 4.19 27.14
N ALA A 121 12.61 4.23 27.31
CA ALA A 121 11.95 5.26 28.10
C ALA A 121 12.62 5.31 29.48
N PRO A 122 12.89 6.52 30.03
CA PRO A 122 13.47 6.62 31.36
C PRO A 122 12.55 5.87 32.31
N VAL A 123 13.09 4.83 32.96
CA VAL A 123 12.41 4.12 34.04
C VAL A 123 12.10 5.19 35.08
N LEU A 124 10.84 5.61 35.15
CA LEU A 124 10.38 6.45 36.24
C LEU A 124 10.61 5.61 37.49
N LEU A 125 11.66 5.94 38.23
CA LEU A 125 11.95 5.35 39.53
C LEU A 125 10.68 5.55 40.35
N ARG A 126 9.90 4.49 40.51
CA ARG A 126 8.78 4.42 41.44
C ARG A 126 9.39 4.80 42.78
N ARG A 127 9.11 6.00 43.28
CA ARG A 127 9.45 6.37 44.65
C ARG A 127 8.76 5.35 45.55
N GLU A 128 9.52 4.37 46.04
CA GLU A 128 9.13 3.56 47.18
C GLU A 128 9.15 4.49 48.39
N ASN A 129 8.06 5.22 48.59
CA ASN A 129 7.76 5.77 49.89
C ASN A 129 7.25 4.59 50.73
N GLY A 130 8.15 4.03 51.54
CA GLY A 130 7.78 3.15 52.64
C GLY A 130 6.89 3.91 53.64
N PRO A 131 6.01 3.21 54.37
CA PRO A 131 5.27 3.84 55.45
C PRO A 131 6.24 4.12 56.61
N ASP A 132 6.41 5.40 56.94
CA ASP A 132 7.03 5.82 58.20
C ASP A 132 6.17 5.29 59.36
N LEU A 133 6.76 4.38 60.14
CA LEU A 133 6.27 3.92 61.44
C LEU A 133 6.64 4.93 62.54
#